data_AF-A0A2U2SD99-F1
#
_entry.id   AF-A0A2U2SD99-F1
#
_cell.length_a   1.000
_cell.length_b   1.000
_cell.length_c   1.000
_cell.angle_alpha   90.00
_cell.angle_beta   90.00
_cell.angle_gamma   90.00
#
_symmetry.space_group_name_H-M   'P 1'
#
loop_
_entity.id
_entity.type
_entity.pdbx_description
1 polymer ?
#
loop_
_entity_poly.entity_id
_entity_poly.type
_entity_poly.pdbx_seq_one_letter_code
_entity_poly.pdbx_strand_id
1 'polypeptide(L)'
;MVEISRKEHPFLIRVTCFRSRRRFELDPVWVGVELQRNKAQRKAIRHFQAHCPACRAINKISVEEMRKDLEAASEAIAAALAQQAEAEPSPDTSQSPTAR
;
A
#
# COMPACT_ATOMS: atom_id res chain seq x y z
N MET A 1 -1.44 11.88 -10.47
CA MET A 1 -2.20 10.63 -10.29
C MET A 1 -1.24 9.51 -10.61
N VAL A 2 -0.68 8.82 -9.62
CA VAL A 2 0.29 7.74 -9.90
C VAL A 2 -0.53 6.51 -10.31
N GLU A 3 -0.67 6.30 -11.62
CA GLU A 3 -1.17 5.04 -12.16
C GLU A 3 -0.08 3.99 -11.89
N ILE A 4 -0.18 3.31 -10.74
CA ILE A 4 0.60 2.11 -10.47
C ILE A 4 0.14 1.09 -11.49
N SER A 5 0.90 1.04 -12.59
CA SER A 5 0.73 0.11 -13.69
C SER A 5 0.58 -1.28 -13.10
N ARG A 6 -0.56 -1.92 -13.35
CA ARG A 6 -0.87 -3.30 -12.91
C ARG A 6 0.07 -4.26 -13.63
N LYS A 7 1.35 -4.26 -13.28
CA LYS A 7 2.23 -5.38 -13.57
C LYS A 7 1.65 -6.54 -12.80
N GLU A 8 1.16 -7.54 -13.53
CA GLU A 8 0.57 -8.73 -12.96
C GLU A 8 1.61 -9.42 -12.07
N HIS A 9 1.57 -9.11 -10.78
CA HIS A 9 2.32 -9.85 -9.80
C HIS A 9 1.67 -11.23 -9.71
N PRO A 10 2.41 -12.33 -9.92
CA PRO A 10 1.84 -13.68 -9.93
C PRO A 10 1.28 -14.11 -8.56
N PHE A 11 1.42 -13.28 -7.53
CA PHE A 11 0.97 -13.53 -6.17
C PHE A 11 -0.04 -12.45 -5.77
N LEU A 12 -1.31 -12.84 -5.65
CA LEU A 12 -2.39 -12.00 -5.14
C LEU A 12 -2.82 -12.53 -3.77
N ILE A 13 -3.01 -11.62 -2.81
CA ILE A 13 -3.53 -11.98 -1.49
C ILE A 13 -5.03 -12.22 -1.62
N ARG A 14 -5.46 -13.46 -1.41
CA ARG A 14 -6.88 -13.84 -1.54
C ARG A 14 -7.59 -13.70 -0.21
N VAL A 15 -8.59 -12.83 -0.16
CA VAL A 15 -9.38 -12.54 1.03
C VAL A 15 -10.82 -12.96 0.82
N THR A 16 -11.39 -13.66 1.79
CA THR A 16 -12.83 -13.95 1.80
C THR A 16 -13.55 -12.92 2.66
N CYS A 17 -14.54 -12.24 2.09
CA CYS A 17 -15.30 -11.26 2.86
C CYS A 17 -16.19 -11.95 3.90
N PHE A 18 -16.11 -11.55 5.17
CA PHE A 18 -16.94 -12.14 6.23
C PHE A 18 -18.44 -11.91 6.02
N ARG A 19 -18.82 -10.78 5.41
CA ARG A 19 -20.23 -10.38 5.22
C ARG A 19 -20.86 -11.03 3.99
N SER A 20 -20.22 -10.91 2.82
CA SER A 20 -20.78 -11.40 1.55
C SER A 20 -20.30 -12.81 1.18
N ARG A 21 -19.33 -13.36 1.90
CA ARG A 21 -18.62 -14.63 1.60
C ARG A 21 -17.97 -14.69 0.22
N ARG A 22 -17.92 -13.56 -0.50
CA ARG A 22 -17.24 -13.45 -1.78
C ARG A 22 -15.75 -13.32 -1.56
N ARG A 23 -14.98 -13.97 -2.43
CA ARG A 23 -13.54 -13.82 -2.50
C ARG A 23 -13.20 -12.57 -3.31
N PHE A 24 -12.18 -11.86 -2.87
CA PHE A 24 -11.60 -10.75 -3.61
C PHE A 24 -10.09 -10.77 -3.40
N GLU A 25 -9.39 -10.07 -4.28
CA GLU A 25 -7.94 -10.08 -4.35
C GLU A 25 -7.39 -8.73 -3.90
N LEU A 26 -6.28 -8.77 -3.17
CA LEU A 26 -5.51 -7.61 -2.79
C LEU A 26 -4.13 -7.70 -3.40
N ASP A 27 -3.65 -6.56 -3.88
CA ASP A 27 -2.30 -6.41 -4.42
C ASP A 27 -1.30 -6.34 -3.25
N PRO A 28 -0.36 -7.31 -3.11
CA PRO A 28 0.61 -7.31 -2.04
C PRO A 28 1.56 -6.11 -2.10
N VAL A 29 1.84 -5.55 -3.29
CA VAL A 29 2.72 -4.38 -3.44
C VAL A 29 2.04 -3.16 -2.84
N TRP A 30 0.78 -2.92 -3.20
CA TRP A 30 0.01 -1.82 -2.64
C TRP A 30 -0.17 -1.95 -1.13
N VAL A 31 -0.52 -3.16 -0.64
CA VAL A 31 -0.63 -3.42 0.81
C VAL A 31 0.70 -3.19 1.53
N GLY A 32 1.81 -3.66 0.96
CA GLY A 32 3.15 -3.50 1.51
C GLY A 32 3.58 -2.04 1.61
N VAL A 33 3.36 -1.24 0.56
CA VAL A 33 3.61 0.21 0.57
C VAL A 33 2.79 0.91 1.66
N GLU A 34 1.51 0.58 1.77
CA GLU A 34 0.60 1.20 2.74
C GLU A 34 0.99 0.84 4.19
N LEU A 35 1.37 -0.42 4.45
CA LEU A 35 1.89 -0.84 5.75
C LEU A 35 3.20 -0.12 6.10
N GLN A 36 4.10 0.07 5.14
CA GLN A 36 5.36 0.75 5.37
C GLN A 36 5.19 2.24 5.66
N ARG A 37 4.24 2.91 5.00
CA ARG A 37 3.83 4.28 5.33
C ARG A 37 3.31 4.40 6.76
N ASN A 38 2.49 3.44 7.19
CA ASN A 38 1.98 3.42 8.56
C ASN A 38 3.09 3.15 9.60
N LYS A 39 4.08 2.32 9.25
CA LYS A 39 5.28 2.11 10.07
C LYS A 39 6.09 3.39 10.22
N ALA A 40 6.25 4.17 9.15
CA ALA A 40 6.93 5.47 9.20
C ALA A 40 6.21 6.46 10.15
N GLN A 41 4.88 6.36 10.27
CA GLN A 41 4.07 7.11 11.24
C GLN A 41 4.12 6.56 12.68
N ARG A 42 5.02 5.61 12.98
CA ARG A 42 5.14 4.92 14.29
C ARG A 42 3.86 4.21 14.76
N LYS A 43 2.96 3.83 13.83
CA LYS A 43 1.77 3.06 14.15
C LYS A 43 2.04 1.58 13.94
N ALA A 44 2.09 0.81 15.03
CA ALA A 44 2.17 -0.65 14.97
C ALA A 44 0.80 -1.24 14.58
N ILE A 45 0.55 -1.36 13.28
CA ILE A 45 -0.70 -1.92 12.75
C ILE A 45 -0.62 -3.45 12.76
N ARG A 46 -1.49 -4.08 13.53
CA ARG A 46 -1.66 -5.55 13.55
C ARG A 46 -2.60 -6.06 12.44
N HIS A 47 -3.50 -5.20 11.96
CA HIS A 47 -4.54 -5.57 11.00
C HIS A 47 -4.63 -4.56 9.85
N PHE A 48 -4.60 -5.06 8.63
CA PHE A 48 -4.90 -4.27 7.44
C PHE A 48 -6.42 -4.19 7.22
N GLN A 49 -6.94 -3.02 6.89
CA GLN A 49 -8.36 -2.81 6.62
C GLN A 49 -8.62 -2.78 5.13
N ALA A 50 -9.32 -3.80 4.62
CA ALA A 50 -9.68 -3.90 3.21
C ALA A 50 -11.20 -3.82 3.00
N HIS A 51 -11.62 -2.98 2.07
CA HIS A 51 -13.02 -2.88 1.68
C HIS A 51 -13.39 -3.97 0.67
N CYS A 52 -14.45 -4.72 0.96
CA CYS A 52 -14.98 -5.68 -0.02
C CYS A 52 -15.62 -4.92 -1.20
N PRO A 53 -15.25 -5.22 -2.46
CA PRO A 53 -15.82 -4.51 -3.62
C PRO A 53 -17.31 -4.78 -3.81
N ALA A 54 -17.83 -5.92 -3.33
CA ALA A 54 -19.22 -6.31 -3.53
C ALA A 54 -20.19 -5.70 -2.50
N CYS A 55 -19.81 -5.65 -1.22
CA CYS A 55 -20.71 -5.23 -0.14
C CYS A 55 -20.18 -4.06 0.68
N ARG A 56 -18.99 -3.52 0.33
CA ARG A 56 -18.31 -2.39 0.98
C ARG A 56 -17.99 -2.59 2.47
N ALA A 57 -18.20 -3.80 3.01
CA ALA A 57 -17.82 -4.13 4.38
C ALA A 57 -16.30 -4.07 4.57
N ILE A 58 -15.86 -3.61 5.74
CA ILE A 58 -14.46 -3.53 6.13
C ILE A 58 -14.01 -4.88 6.68
N ASN A 59 -13.08 -5.54 6.02
CA ASN A 59 -12.46 -6.78 6.47
C ASN A 59 -11.12 -6.43 7.13
N LYS A 60 -10.94 -6.88 8.38
CA LYS A 60 -9.68 -6.77 9.09
C LYS A 60 -8.86 -8.03 8.82
N ILE A 61 -7.74 -7.87 8.13
CA ILE A 61 -6.87 -8.98 7.73
C ILE A 61 -5.60 -8.90 8.58
N SER A 62 -5.19 -10.01 9.18
CA SER A 62 -3.98 -10.02 10.00
C SER A 62 -2.75 -9.78 9.14
N VAL A 63 -1.90 -8.83 9.56
CA VAL A 63 -0.62 -8.58 8.87
C VAL A 63 0.31 -9.79 8.99
N GLU A 64 0.20 -10.54 10.10
CA GLU A 64 0.97 -11.76 10.33
C GLU A 64 0.58 -12.87 9.36
N GLU A 65 -0.72 -13.03 9.06
CA GLU A 65 -1.20 -14.01 8.08
C GLU A 65 -0.75 -13.67 6.66
N MET A 66 -0.70 -12.39 6.31
CA MET A 66 -0.24 -11.93 4.99
C MET A 66 1.29 -11.89 4.87
N ARG A 67 2.04 -12.11 5.96
CA ARG A 67 3.48 -11.87 6.02
C ARG A 67 4.25 -12.62 4.93
N LYS A 68 3.88 -13.88 4.68
CA LYS A 68 4.51 -14.73 3.66
C LYS A 68 4.31 -14.15 2.25
N ASP A 69 3.11 -13.66 1.94
CA ASP A 69 2.79 -13.08 0.64
C ASP A 69 3.50 -11.72 0.45
N LEU A 70 3.60 -10.93 1.53
CA LEU A 70 4.34 -9.66 1.54
C LEU A 70 5.85 -9.86 1.41
N GLU A 71 6.42 -10.88 2.06
CA GLU A 71 7.83 -11.24 1.92
C GLU A 71 8.14 -11.69 0.49
N ALA A 72 7.25 -12.46 -0.14
CA ALA A 72 7.38 -12.85 -1.54
C ALA A 72 7.32 -11.66 -2.52
N ALA A 73 6.62 -10.58 -2.15
CA ALA A 73 6.53 -9.35 -2.93
C ALA A 73 7.54 -8.25 -2.50
N SER A 74 8.46 -8.55 -1.58
CA SER A 74 9.32 -7.55 -0.92
C SER A 74 10.19 -6.74 -1.88
N GLU A 75 10.78 -7.37 -2.90
CA GLU A 75 11.58 -6.68 -3.93
C GLU A 75 10.75 -5.68 -4.73
N ALA A 76 9.52 -6.06 -5.10
CA ALA A 76 8.59 -5.19 -5.82
C ALA A 76 8.09 -4.02 -4.96
N ILE A 77 7.86 -4.26 -3.66
CA ILE A 77 7.52 -3.21 -2.69
C ILE A 77 8.67 -2.20 -2.56
N ALA A 78 9.92 -2.68 -2.46
CA ALA A 78 11.09 -1.82 -2.38
C ALA A 78 11.26 -0.96 -3.66
N ALA A 79 11.08 -1.55 -4.83
CA ALA A 79 11.13 -0.82 -6.10
C ALA A 79 10.03 0.25 -6.22
N ALA A 80 8.79 -0.07 -5.81
CA ALA A 80 7.69 0.88 -5.82
C ALA A 80 7.90 2.04 -4.83
N LEU A 81 8.48 1.77 -3.66
CA LEU A 81 8.84 2.81 -2.70
C LEU A 81 9.96 3.73 -3.23
N ALA A 82 10.98 3.17 -3.89
CA ALA A 82 12.06 3.97 -4.49
C ALA A 82 11.53 4.93 -5.56
N GLN A 83 10.63 4.46 -6.43
CA GLN A 83 9.98 5.30 -7.44
C GLN A 83 9.13 6.43 -6.85
N GLN A 84 8.53 6.23 -5.67
CA GLN A 84 7.82 7.30 -4.97
C GLN A 84 8.77 8.32 -4.33
N ALA A 85 9.95 7.88 -3.88
CA ALA A 85 10.96 8.77 -3.30
C ALA A 85 11.63 9.67 -4.35
N GLU A 86 11.89 9.16 -5.56
CA GLU A 86 12.40 9.97 -6.68
C GLU A 86 11.34 10.93 -7.26
N ALA A 87 10.05 10.72 -6.97
CA ALA A 87 8.95 11.56 -7.44
C ALA A 87 8.62 12.74 -6.51
N GLU A 88 9.31 12.90 -5.37
CA GLU A 88 9.28 14.15 -4.61
C GLU A 88 10.30 15.13 -5.21
N PRO A 89 9.88 16.16 -5.97
CA PRO A 89 10.78 17.26 -6.25
C PRO A 89 11.10 17.94 -4.92
N SER A 90 12.39 18.04 -4.60
CA SER A 90 12.95 18.89 -3.57
C SER A 90 12.18 20.22 -3.49
N PRO A 91 11.66 20.63 -2.33
CA PRO A 91 11.21 22.00 -2.15
C PRO A 91 12.46 22.87 -2.10
N ASP A 92 12.92 23.33 -3.28
CA ASP A 92 13.97 24.32 -3.36
C ASP A 92 13.45 25.60 -2.68
N THR A 93 13.96 25.79 -1.48
CA THR A 93 13.81 26.99 -0.69
C THR A 93 14.74 28.03 -1.31
N SER A 94 14.20 28.88 -2.18
CA SER A 94 14.93 30.07 -2.64
C SER A 94 14.03 31.30 -2.60
N GLN A 95 13.88 31.79 -1.36
CA GLN A 95 13.92 33.20 -0.92
C GLN A 95 13.34 34.30 -1.84
N SER A 96 12.33 35.01 -1.30
CA SER A 96 12.08 36.46 -1.53
C SER A 96 13.38 37.27 -1.51
N PRO A 97 13.53 38.34 -2.32
CA PRO A 97 12.92 39.64 -2.02
C PRO A 97 12.45 40.36 -3.32
N THR A 98 11.79 41.51 -3.42
CA THR A 98 11.82 42.79 -2.68
C THR A 98 10.60 43.62 -3.17
N ALA A 99 10.17 44.56 -2.34
CA ALA A 99 9.19 45.61 -2.63
C ALA A 99 9.32 46.32 -3.99
N ARG A 100 8.17 46.69 -4.58
CA ARG A 100 7.82 48.08 -4.87
C ARG A 100 6.33 48.27 -5.11
#